data_AF-A0AAI8XN89-F1
#
_entry.id   AF-A0AAI8XN89-F1
#
_cell.length_a   1.000
_cell.length_b   1.000
_cell.length_c   1.000
_cell.angle_alpha   90.00
_cell.angle_beta   90.00
_cell.angle_gamma   90.00
#
_symmetry.space_group_name_H-M   'P 1'
#
loop_
_entity.id
_entity.type
_entity.pdbx_description
1 polymer ?
#
loop_
_entity_poly.entity_id
_entity_poly.type
_entity_poly.pdbx_seq_one_letter_code
_entity_poly.pdbx_strand_id
1 'polypeptide(L)'
;MPHKQPFAGLSGACHDFGGGPTCGPDRGRKGHPIFADELKRFADRDGRSQLWQISAQVSQPLSVAVQGRRGVGARTVAHALTGCGMRVVDGRADVAVLVVTEVAKPEDRAEIARLQAADQPVLMVLNKADLAGSGPGGPVATARRRAGELRALTGVPVAPMVALLADAAPSAHDLDAFRVLAAEPCELTSPDAFLSAQHPLSVAARAELLVTFDRFGIAHAVLASSRGADAATVTARLRELSELDRVVAALDAVAAPVRYRRARRALTQLRAMADDRVGRFLAADDTVIAVMAAAVDVVEAAGLEVDRGRDGDAHLRRARHWRHYSRGPVNALHRSCGADIARGSLRLHGLSR
;
A
#
# COMPACT_ATOMS: atom_id res chain seq x y z
N MET A 1 -18.47 68.21 37.37
CA MET A 1 -17.48 68.29 36.28
C MET A 1 -17.84 67.26 35.22
N PRO A 2 -17.75 67.60 33.92
CA PRO A 2 -18.68 67.09 32.91
C PRO A 2 -17.99 66.39 31.72
N HIS A 3 -18.82 65.85 30.81
CA HIS A 3 -18.58 65.68 29.35
C HIS A 3 -17.52 64.64 28.92
N LYS A 4 -17.64 63.84 27.85
CA LYS A 4 -18.38 63.89 26.57
C LYS A 4 -18.17 62.53 25.85
N GLN A 5 -19.16 61.98 25.16
CA GLN A 5 -18.93 61.24 23.88
C GLN A 5 -18.82 62.30 22.74
N PRO A 6 -18.59 62.01 21.43
CA PRO A 6 -18.19 60.78 20.69
C PRO A 6 -17.01 61.05 19.68
N PHE A 7 -16.57 60.07 18.87
CA PHE A 7 -16.29 60.25 17.43
C PHE A 7 -16.01 58.91 16.71
N ALA A 8 -16.67 58.73 15.57
CA ALA A 8 -16.40 57.69 14.58
C ALA A 8 -15.19 58.05 13.72
N GLY A 9 -14.47 57.03 13.22
CA GLY A 9 -13.39 57.19 12.24
C GLY A 9 -12.97 55.85 11.62
N LEU A 10 -13.42 55.64 10.39
CA LEU A 10 -13.00 54.57 9.47
C LEU A 10 -11.48 54.62 9.21
N SER A 11 -10.88 53.43 8.99
CA SER A 11 -9.84 53.11 8.00
C SER A 11 -8.75 52.20 8.58
N GLY A 12 -8.38 51.17 7.81
CA GLY A 12 -7.12 50.46 8.03
C GLY A 12 -7.25 48.95 8.00
N ALA A 13 -7.51 48.40 6.81
CA ALA A 13 -7.20 47.01 6.52
C ALA A 13 -5.71 46.75 6.82
N CYS A 14 -5.44 45.75 7.66
CA CYS A 14 -4.25 44.92 7.58
C CYS A 14 -4.68 43.55 8.11
N HIS A 15 -5.13 42.70 7.19
CA HIS A 15 -5.22 41.28 7.45
C HIS A 15 -3.82 40.77 7.76
N ASP A 16 -3.63 40.25 8.97
CA ASP A 16 -2.45 39.49 9.37
C ASP A 16 -2.38 38.20 8.50
N PHE A 17 -1.77 38.33 7.34
CA PHE A 17 -1.26 37.24 6.52
C PHE A 17 0.06 36.78 7.13
N GLY A 18 -0.02 35.95 8.16
CA GLY A 18 1.14 35.47 8.92
C GLY A 18 1.08 33.99 9.27
N GLY A 19 0.57 33.14 8.38
CA GLY A 19 0.62 31.69 8.50
C GLY A 19 1.61 31.11 7.50
N GLY A 20 2.91 31.17 7.82
CA GLY A 20 3.95 30.52 7.01
C GLY A 20 3.72 29.01 6.90
N PRO A 21 4.13 28.35 5.80
CA PRO A 21 3.96 26.93 5.64
C PRO A 21 4.88 26.20 6.63
N THR A 22 4.27 25.47 7.57
CA THR A 22 4.98 24.52 8.41
C THR A 22 5.53 23.42 7.51
N CYS A 23 6.79 23.55 7.10
CA CYS A 23 7.57 22.47 6.55
C CYS A 23 7.85 21.46 7.67
N GLY A 24 6.84 20.65 8.00
CA GLY A 24 6.92 19.53 8.93
C GLY A 24 7.37 18.25 8.22
N PRO A 25 8.00 17.29 8.93
CA PRO A 25 8.69 16.16 8.32
C PRO A 25 7.71 15.03 7.99
N ASP A 26 6.99 15.13 6.88
CA ASP A 26 6.15 14.02 6.40
C ASP A 26 7.00 12.99 5.63
N ARG A 27 7.95 12.39 6.36
CA ARG A 27 8.93 11.43 5.83
C ARG A 27 8.26 10.07 5.66
N GLY A 28 7.80 9.78 4.45
CA GLY A 28 7.30 8.46 4.06
C GLY A 28 5.88 8.42 3.50
N ARG A 29 5.18 9.56 3.41
CA ARG A 29 3.88 9.60 2.74
C ARG A 29 4.04 9.59 1.21
N LYS A 30 3.29 8.69 0.57
CA LYS A 30 3.16 8.59 -0.89
C LYS A 30 2.64 9.90 -1.47
N GLY A 31 2.98 10.23 -2.70
CA GLY A 31 2.66 11.54 -3.28
C GLY A 31 1.18 11.79 -3.53
N HIS A 32 0.41 10.74 -3.78
CA HIS A 32 -1.03 10.85 -4.02
C HIS A 32 -1.84 11.33 -2.81
N PRO A 33 -1.67 10.78 -1.59
CA PRO A 33 -2.26 11.36 -0.37
C PRO A 33 -2.03 12.87 -0.23
N ILE A 34 -0.79 13.33 -0.45
CA ILE A 34 -0.44 14.75 -0.36
C ILE A 34 -1.25 15.57 -1.38
N PHE A 35 -1.35 15.11 -2.64
CA PHE A 35 -2.12 15.79 -3.66
C PHE A 35 -3.63 15.82 -3.34
N ALA A 36 -4.18 14.72 -2.83
CA ALA A 36 -5.59 14.63 -2.45
C ALA A 36 -5.92 15.61 -1.31
N ASP A 37 -5.06 15.68 -0.29
CA ASP A 37 -5.23 16.58 0.85
C ASP A 37 -5.17 18.06 0.42
N GLU A 38 -4.20 18.43 -0.42
CA GLU A 38 -4.09 19.80 -0.95
C GLU A 38 -5.29 20.19 -1.80
N LEU A 39 -5.76 19.28 -2.67
CA LEU A 39 -6.95 19.53 -3.48
C LEU A 39 -8.21 19.66 -2.64
N LYS A 40 -8.35 18.86 -1.57
CA LYS A 40 -9.45 18.98 -0.61
C LYS A 40 -9.41 20.34 0.10
N ARG A 41 -8.28 20.74 0.67
CA ARG A 41 -8.11 22.07 1.30
C ARG A 41 -8.42 23.21 0.34
N PHE A 42 -8.11 23.05 -0.95
CA PHE A 42 -8.45 24.04 -1.98
C PHE A 42 -9.96 24.08 -2.26
N ALA A 43 -10.60 22.92 -2.43
CA ALA A 43 -12.04 22.82 -2.65
C ALA A 43 -12.85 23.39 -1.47
N ASP A 44 -12.42 23.11 -0.24
CA ASP A 44 -13.04 23.62 1.00
C ASP A 44 -13.03 25.15 1.05
N ARG A 45 -11.91 25.78 0.66
CA ARG A 45 -11.73 27.24 0.67
C ARG A 45 -12.49 27.95 -0.44
N ASP A 46 -12.60 27.32 -1.60
CA ASP A 46 -13.21 27.93 -2.78
C ASP A 46 -14.73 27.74 -2.82
N GLY A 47 -15.25 26.59 -2.38
CA GLY A 47 -16.69 26.32 -2.24
C GLY A 47 -17.42 25.89 -3.52
N ARG A 48 -16.77 25.86 -4.69
CA ARG A 48 -17.39 25.40 -5.94
C ARG A 48 -17.67 23.89 -5.92
N SER A 49 -18.90 23.50 -6.25
CA SER A 49 -19.33 22.09 -6.33
C SER A 49 -18.48 21.25 -7.27
N GLN A 50 -18.04 21.81 -8.39
CA GLN A 50 -17.15 21.14 -9.34
C GLN A 50 -15.79 20.78 -8.71
N LEU A 51 -15.21 21.64 -7.86
CA LEU A 51 -13.95 21.35 -7.17
C LEU A 51 -14.12 20.24 -6.13
N TRP A 52 -15.25 20.25 -5.41
CA TRP A 52 -15.62 19.18 -4.50
C TRP A 52 -15.77 17.83 -5.22
N GLN A 53 -16.37 17.81 -6.40
CA GLN A 53 -16.50 16.58 -7.21
C GLN A 53 -15.13 16.04 -7.64
N ILE A 54 -14.23 16.91 -8.11
CA ILE A 54 -12.86 16.50 -8.50
C ILE A 54 -12.09 16.01 -7.27
N SER A 55 -12.16 16.73 -6.14
CA SER A 55 -11.52 16.35 -4.88
C SER A 55 -12.02 15.00 -4.37
N ALA A 56 -13.34 14.78 -4.39
CA ALA A 56 -13.94 13.51 -3.99
C ALA A 56 -13.45 12.35 -4.87
N GLN A 57 -13.37 12.54 -6.18
CA GLN A 57 -12.87 11.51 -7.11
C GLN A 57 -11.41 11.14 -6.84
N VAL A 58 -10.56 12.12 -6.57
CA VAL A 58 -9.13 11.89 -6.24
C VAL A 58 -9.01 11.19 -4.88
N SER A 59 -9.83 11.58 -3.91
CA SER A 59 -9.77 11.07 -2.53
C SER A 59 -10.41 9.70 -2.35
N GLN A 60 -11.11 9.17 -3.36
CA GLN A 60 -11.71 7.83 -3.28
C GLN A 60 -10.64 6.77 -3.02
N PRO A 61 -10.79 5.94 -1.97
CA PRO A 61 -9.90 4.80 -1.75
C PRO A 61 -9.85 3.90 -2.99
N LEU A 62 -8.68 3.33 -3.28
CA LEU A 62 -8.55 2.35 -4.34
C LEU A 62 -9.30 1.09 -3.97
N SER A 63 -10.02 0.55 -4.95
CA SER A 63 -10.71 -0.72 -4.85
C SER A 63 -9.80 -1.86 -5.30
N VAL A 64 -9.92 -3.01 -4.64
CA VAL A 64 -9.18 -4.24 -4.98
C VAL A 64 -10.17 -5.37 -5.22
N ALA A 65 -10.03 -6.08 -6.33
CA ALA A 65 -10.79 -7.30 -6.60
C ALA A 65 -9.89 -8.52 -6.34
N VAL A 66 -10.32 -9.43 -5.45
CA VAL A 66 -9.55 -10.64 -5.13
C VAL A 66 -10.21 -11.84 -5.78
N GLN A 67 -9.45 -12.54 -6.60
CA GLN A 67 -9.94 -13.67 -7.38
C GLN A 67 -8.92 -14.80 -7.41
N GLY A 68 -9.37 -16.01 -7.68
CA GLY A 68 -8.51 -17.18 -7.77
C GLY A 68 -9.34 -18.46 -7.88
N ARG A 69 -8.66 -19.56 -8.23
CA ARG A 69 -9.31 -20.85 -8.38
C ARG A 69 -9.88 -21.36 -7.04
N ARG A 70 -10.86 -22.25 -7.10
CA ARG A 70 -11.37 -22.91 -5.88
C ARG A 70 -10.21 -23.59 -5.12
N GLY A 71 -10.15 -23.35 -3.81
CA GLY A 71 -9.16 -23.97 -2.92
C GLY A 71 -7.84 -23.21 -2.72
N VAL A 72 -7.58 -22.12 -3.47
CA VAL A 72 -6.36 -21.31 -3.33
C VAL A 72 -6.37 -20.35 -2.12
N GLY A 73 -7.52 -20.21 -1.45
CA GLY A 73 -7.67 -19.31 -0.29
C GLY A 73 -7.96 -17.85 -0.65
N ALA A 74 -8.56 -17.57 -1.82
CA ALA A 74 -8.88 -16.21 -2.24
C ALA A 74 -9.76 -15.44 -1.23
N ARG A 75 -10.72 -16.11 -0.59
CA ARG A 75 -11.55 -15.52 0.48
C ARG A 75 -10.73 -15.13 1.71
N THR A 76 -9.75 -15.95 2.11
CA THR A 76 -8.87 -15.66 3.23
C THR A 76 -7.95 -14.47 2.92
N VAL A 77 -7.42 -14.38 1.70
CA VAL A 77 -6.65 -13.21 1.23
C VAL A 77 -7.53 -11.96 1.23
N ALA A 78 -8.76 -12.03 0.74
CA ALA A 78 -9.70 -10.91 0.74
C ALA A 78 -10.00 -10.41 2.17
N HIS A 79 -10.20 -11.34 3.11
CA HIS A 79 -10.39 -11.00 4.52
C HIS A 79 -9.17 -10.26 5.08
N ALA A 80 -7.97 -10.81 4.88
CA ALA A 80 -6.72 -10.22 5.35
C ALA A 80 -6.46 -8.81 4.78
N LEU A 81 -6.78 -8.60 3.49
CA LEU A 81 -6.69 -7.27 2.86
C LEU A 81 -7.74 -6.30 3.42
N THR A 82 -8.96 -6.78 3.69
CA THR A 82 -9.99 -5.97 4.34
C THR A 82 -9.59 -5.59 5.77
N GLY A 83 -9.01 -6.53 6.52
CA GLY A 83 -8.49 -6.34 7.88
C GLY A 83 -7.39 -5.28 7.95
N CYS A 84 -6.59 -5.10 6.88
CA CYS A 84 -5.60 -4.01 6.79
C CYS A 84 -6.15 -2.70 6.20
N GLY A 85 -7.47 -2.57 6.04
CA GLY A 85 -8.15 -1.35 5.61
C GLY A 85 -8.26 -1.17 4.09
N MET A 86 -7.96 -2.20 3.30
CA MET A 86 -8.16 -2.12 1.85
C MET A 86 -9.64 -2.26 1.49
N ARG A 87 -10.08 -1.48 0.50
CA ARG A 87 -11.45 -1.58 -0.02
C ARG A 87 -11.54 -2.75 -1.00
N VAL A 88 -11.77 -3.94 -0.48
CA VAL A 88 -12.03 -5.13 -1.31
C VAL A 88 -13.46 -5.08 -1.87
N VAL A 89 -13.61 -5.32 -3.16
CA VAL A 89 -14.91 -5.29 -3.86
C VAL A 89 -15.06 -6.50 -4.77
N ASP A 90 -16.31 -6.87 -5.04
CA ASP A 90 -16.63 -7.86 -6.06
C ASP A 90 -16.62 -7.21 -7.46
N GLY A 91 -16.08 -7.93 -8.45
CA GLY A 91 -16.09 -7.50 -9.85
C GLY A 91 -14.95 -6.55 -10.23
N ARG A 92 -15.26 -5.47 -10.96
CA ARG A 92 -14.24 -4.56 -11.51
C ARG A 92 -13.72 -3.62 -10.43
N ALA A 93 -12.39 -3.56 -10.31
CA ALA A 93 -11.69 -2.76 -9.31
C ALA A 93 -10.52 -2.00 -9.95
N ASP A 94 -9.88 -1.14 -9.16
CA ASP A 94 -8.68 -0.41 -9.59
C ASP A 94 -7.46 -1.32 -9.75
N VAL A 95 -7.37 -2.36 -8.93
CA VAL A 95 -6.30 -3.37 -8.97
C VAL A 95 -6.93 -4.76 -8.82
N ALA A 96 -6.47 -5.72 -9.63
CA ALA A 96 -6.82 -7.12 -9.48
C ALA A 96 -5.74 -7.87 -8.68
N VAL A 97 -6.18 -8.69 -7.72
CA VAL A 97 -5.35 -9.64 -6.98
C VAL A 97 -5.71 -11.04 -7.44
N LEU A 98 -4.78 -11.70 -8.12
CA LEU A 98 -4.92 -13.09 -8.53
C LEU A 98 -4.21 -14.01 -7.55
N VAL A 99 -4.97 -14.81 -6.83
CA VAL A 99 -4.47 -15.73 -5.81
C VAL A 99 -4.19 -17.09 -6.43
N VAL A 100 -2.96 -17.55 -6.26
CA VAL A 100 -2.49 -18.87 -6.72
C VAL A 100 -1.82 -19.61 -5.58
N THR A 101 -1.63 -20.91 -5.78
CA THR A 101 -0.87 -21.79 -4.87
C THR A 101 0.14 -22.57 -5.71
N GLU A 102 1.39 -22.64 -5.24
CA GLU A 102 2.53 -23.40 -5.80
C GLU A 102 2.97 -23.03 -7.23
N VAL A 103 2.05 -23.05 -8.19
CA VAL A 103 2.23 -22.87 -9.63
C VAL A 103 1.13 -22.00 -10.23
N ALA A 104 1.49 -21.19 -11.23
CA ALA A 104 0.52 -20.53 -12.10
C ALA A 104 0.05 -21.52 -13.18
N LYS A 105 -1.24 -21.88 -13.14
CA LYS A 105 -1.87 -22.76 -14.13
C LYS A 105 -2.22 -21.99 -15.41
N PRO A 106 -2.54 -22.68 -16.52
CA PRO A 106 -2.93 -22.02 -17.77
C PRO A 106 -4.11 -21.04 -17.61
N GLU A 107 -5.08 -21.38 -16.77
CA GLU A 107 -6.25 -20.53 -16.49
C GLU A 107 -5.84 -19.25 -15.75
N ASP A 108 -4.87 -19.35 -14.83
CA ASP A 108 -4.33 -18.19 -14.12
C ASP A 108 -3.64 -17.22 -15.12
N ARG A 109 -2.93 -17.76 -16.13
CA ARG A 109 -2.29 -16.96 -17.18
C ARG A 109 -3.28 -16.33 -18.15
N ALA A 110 -4.32 -17.06 -18.54
CA ALA A 110 -5.40 -16.52 -19.37
C ALA A 110 -6.10 -15.35 -18.67
N GLU A 111 -6.30 -15.46 -17.36
CA GLU A 111 -6.90 -14.41 -16.55
C GLU A 111 -6.00 -13.17 -16.43
N ILE A 112 -4.68 -13.36 -16.25
CA ILE A 112 -3.71 -12.26 -16.31
C ILE A 112 -3.80 -11.53 -17.66
N ALA A 113 -3.79 -12.27 -18.76
CA ALA A 113 -3.86 -11.69 -20.10
C ALA A 113 -5.15 -10.89 -20.30
N ARG A 114 -6.29 -11.40 -19.82
CA ARG A 114 -7.59 -10.72 -19.85
C ARG A 114 -7.56 -9.39 -19.09
N LEU A 115 -7.00 -9.39 -17.87
CA LEU A 115 -6.89 -8.20 -17.03
C LEU A 115 -5.95 -7.15 -17.65
N GLN A 116 -4.81 -7.60 -18.19
CA GLN A 116 -3.86 -6.73 -18.88
C GLN A 116 -4.48 -6.10 -20.14
N ALA A 117 -5.25 -6.86 -20.92
CA ALA A 117 -5.98 -6.32 -22.07
C ALA A 117 -7.01 -5.25 -21.69
N ALA A 118 -7.50 -5.28 -20.45
CA ALA A 118 -8.41 -4.27 -19.89
C ALA A 118 -7.67 -3.08 -19.22
N ASP A 119 -6.34 -3.00 -19.34
CA ASP A 119 -5.46 -2.04 -18.63
C ASP A 119 -5.67 -2.05 -17.10
N GLN A 120 -6.06 -3.20 -16.54
CA GLN A 120 -6.22 -3.38 -15.11
C GLN A 120 -4.91 -3.92 -14.51
N PRO A 121 -4.24 -3.18 -13.60
CA PRO A 121 -3.04 -3.66 -12.93
C PRO A 121 -3.32 -4.93 -12.13
N VAL A 122 -2.38 -5.88 -12.21
CA VAL A 122 -2.50 -7.19 -11.58
C VAL A 122 -1.36 -7.40 -10.58
N LEU A 123 -1.71 -7.80 -9.37
CA LEU A 123 -0.80 -8.43 -8.41
C LEU A 123 -1.14 -9.90 -8.29
N MET A 124 -0.15 -10.77 -8.41
CA MET A 124 -0.33 -12.17 -8.04
C MET A 124 0.04 -12.38 -6.57
N VAL A 125 -0.78 -13.13 -5.84
CA VAL A 125 -0.47 -13.56 -4.48
C VAL A 125 -0.26 -15.07 -4.49
N LEU A 126 0.97 -15.49 -4.18
CA LEU A 126 1.31 -16.89 -3.93
C LEU A 126 0.91 -17.22 -2.49
N ASN A 127 -0.34 -17.62 -2.30
CA ASN A 127 -0.88 -17.94 -0.99
C ASN A 127 -0.45 -19.35 -0.55
N LYS A 128 -0.58 -19.62 0.76
CA LYS A 128 -0.11 -20.83 1.44
C LYS A 128 1.42 -20.98 1.34
N ALA A 129 2.12 -19.87 1.56
CA ALA A 129 3.58 -19.82 1.50
C ALA A 129 4.27 -20.77 2.52
N ASP A 130 3.56 -21.14 3.58
CA ASP A 130 3.93 -22.14 4.57
C ASP A 130 4.05 -23.56 3.98
N LEU A 131 3.42 -23.83 2.82
CA LEU A 131 3.47 -25.12 2.12
C LEU A 131 4.50 -25.16 0.99
N ALA A 132 5.31 -24.11 0.80
CA ALA A 132 6.28 -24.04 -0.30
C ALA A 132 7.50 -24.98 -0.16
N GLY A 133 7.55 -25.80 0.89
CA GLY A 133 8.54 -26.86 1.09
C GLY A 133 9.80 -26.47 1.88
N SER A 134 10.65 -27.47 2.14
CA SER A 134 11.78 -27.40 3.07
C SER A 134 13.07 -26.92 2.37
N GLY A 135 13.16 -25.62 2.09
CA GLY A 135 14.38 -24.99 1.58
C GLY A 135 15.16 -24.24 2.66
N PRO A 136 16.38 -23.75 2.35
CA PRO A 136 17.14 -22.87 3.24
C PRO A 136 16.29 -21.65 3.65
N GLY A 137 16.20 -21.40 4.96
CA GLY A 137 15.39 -20.32 5.54
C GLY A 137 13.92 -20.68 5.78
N GLY A 138 13.52 -21.94 5.57
CA GLY A 138 12.15 -22.41 5.82
C GLY A 138 11.17 -22.12 4.68
N PRO A 139 9.89 -22.51 4.85
CA PRO A 139 8.90 -22.48 3.77
C PRO A 139 8.63 -21.07 3.23
N VAL A 140 8.54 -20.06 4.10
CA VAL A 140 8.31 -18.67 3.67
C VAL A 140 9.46 -18.15 2.80
N ALA A 141 10.72 -18.48 3.13
CA ALA A 141 11.87 -18.10 2.31
C ALA A 141 11.85 -18.81 0.95
N THR A 142 11.43 -20.08 0.91
CA THR A 142 11.21 -20.82 -0.33
C THR A 142 10.10 -20.20 -1.18
N ALA A 143 8.98 -19.80 -0.57
CA ALA A 143 7.90 -19.11 -1.25
C ALA A 143 8.34 -17.77 -1.84
N ARG A 144 9.21 -17.02 -1.16
CA ARG A 144 9.79 -15.78 -1.69
C ARG A 144 10.61 -16.01 -2.96
N ARG A 145 11.45 -17.06 -3.00
CA ARG A 145 12.19 -17.43 -4.21
C ARG A 145 11.23 -17.84 -5.33
N ARG A 146 10.24 -18.66 -5.01
CA ARG A 146 9.21 -19.12 -5.95
C ARG A 146 8.39 -17.96 -6.52
N ALA A 147 8.07 -16.95 -5.73
CA ALA A 147 7.41 -15.73 -6.19
C ALA A 147 8.28 -15.00 -7.24
N GLY A 148 9.60 -14.97 -7.08
CA GLY A 148 10.53 -14.43 -8.07
C GLY A 148 10.49 -15.21 -9.40
N GLU A 149 10.48 -16.54 -9.33
CA GLU A 149 10.35 -17.41 -10.52
C GLU A 149 9.00 -17.19 -11.24
N LEU A 150 7.90 -17.15 -10.48
CA LEU A 150 6.57 -16.88 -11.04
C LEU A 150 6.48 -15.50 -11.66
N ARG A 151 7.11 -14.48 -11.06
CA ARG A 151 7.20 -13.14 -11.65
C ARG A 151 7.90 -13.17 -13.00
N ALA A 152 9.03 -13.87 -13.10
CA ALA A 152 9.76 -14.02 -14.35
C ALA A 152 8.92 -14.75 -15.43
N LEU A 153 8.13 -15.76 -15.03
CA LEU A 153 7.30 -16.54 -15.94
C LEU A 153 6.03 -15.82 -16.41
N THR A 154 5.44 -14.96 -15.57
CA THR A 154 4.12 -14.37 -15.81
C THR A 154 4.18 -12.90 -16.17
N GLY A 155 5.31 -12.23 -15.95
CA GLY A 155 5.50 -10.81 -16.20
C GLY A 155 4.75 -9.89 -15.23
N VAL A 156 4.00 -10.43 -14.26
CA VAL A 156 3.30 -9.64 -13.23
C VAL A 156 4.01 -9.73 -11.88
N PRO A 157 3.95 -8.70 -11.04
CA PRO A 157 4.46 -8.78 -9.67
C PRO A 157 3.81 -9.94 -8.90
N VAL A 158 4.61 -10.64 -8.09
CA VAL A 158 4.16 -11.76 -7.26
C VAL A 158 4.64 -11.55 -5.82
N ALA A 159 3.74 -11.69 -4.86
CA ALA A 159 4.06 -11.65 -3.43
C ALA A 159 3.60 -12.95 -2.73
N PRO A 160 4.45 -13.59 -1.92
CA PRO A 160 4.03 -14.72 -1.09
C PRO A 160 3.16 -14.26 0.07
N MET A 161 2.27 -15.12 0.54
CA MET A 161 1.42 -14.86 1.70
C MET A 161 1.06 -16.15 2.44
N VAL A 162 0.99 -16.09 3.77
CA VAL A 162 0.27 -17.07 4.60
C VAL A 162 -0.97 -16.37 5.12
N ALA A 163 -2.03 -16.34 4.30
CA ALA A 163 -3.17 -15.46 4.57
C ALA A 163 -3.90 -15.81 5.89
N LEU A 164 -3.85 -17.07 6.31
CA LEU A 164 -4.46 -17.51 7.56
C LEU A 164 -3.87 -16.79 8.78
N LEU A 165 -2.58 -16.47 8.75
CA LEU A 165 -1.89 -15.84 9.88
C LEU A 165 -2.01 -14.31 9.90
N ALA A 166 -2.58 -13.70 8.86
CA ALA A 166 -2.58 -12.26 8.67
C ALA A 166 -3.32 -11.50 9.79
N ASP A 167 -4.44 -12.07 10.25
CA ASP A 167 -5.31 -11.52 11.29
C ASP A 167 -5.35 -12.43 12.53
N ALA A 168 -4.43 -13.40 12.64
CA ALA A 168 -4.40 -14.35 13.73
C ALA A 168 -3.94 -13.65 15.03
N ALA A 169 -4.89 -13.47 15.95
CA ALA A 169 -4.66 -12.90 17.27
C ALA A 169 -4.98 -13.96 18.35
N PRO A 170 -3.98 -14.58 18.99
CA PRO A 170 -4.21 -15.56 20.04
C PRO A 170 -4.92 -14.94 21.25
N SER A 171 -5.98 -15.61 21.67
CA SER A 171 -6.64 -15.37 22.95
C SER A 171 -5.78 -15.84 24.13
N ALA A 172 -6.18 -15.49 25.35
CA ALA A 172 -5.54 -16.04 26.55
C ALA A 172 -5.61 -17.58 26.59
N HIS A 173 -6.72 -18.16 26.11
CA HIS A 173 -6.88 -19.62 26.03
C HIS A 173 -5.90 -20.25 25.03
N ASP A 174 -5.69 -19.62 23.87
CA ASP A 174 -4.72 -20.10 22.88
C ASP A 174 -3.30 -20.09 23.46
N LEU A 175 -2.94 -19.05 24.21
CA LEU A 175 -1.62 -18.96 24.85
C LEU A 175 -1.43 -20.04 25.91
N ASP A 176 -2.45 -20.32 26.72
CA ASP A 176 -2.40 -21.43 27.68
C ASP A 176 -2.21 -22.76 26.94
N ALA A 177 -2.94 -22.98 25.84
CA ALA A 177 -2.79 -24.17 25.02
C ALA A 177 -1.39 -24.28 24.39
N PHE A 178 -0.82 -23.18 23.91
CA PHE A 178 0.56 -23.17 23.40
C PHE A 178 1.61 -23.47 24.48
N ARG A 179 1.38 -23.03 25.73
CA ARG A 179 2.24 -23.39 26.86
C ARG A 179 2.14 -24.87 27.22
N VAL A 180 0.93 -25.46 27.18
CA VAL A 180 0.76 -26.91 27.35
C VAL A 180 1.51 -27.66 26.25
N LEU A 181 1.35 -27.27 24.98
CA LEU A 181 2.07 -27.87 23.84
C LEU A 181 3.59 -27.65 23.90
N ALA A 182 4.05 -26.59 24.55
CA ALA A 182 5.48 -26.35 24.77
C ALA A 182 6.07 -27.25 25.87
N ALA A 183 5.29 -27.52 26.91
CA ALA A 183 5.68 -28.40 28.02
C ALA A 183 5.56 -29.89 27.65
N GLU A 184 4.53 -30.25 26.90
CA GLU A 184 4.25 -31.60 26.41
C GLU A 184 4.01 -31.54 24.89
N PRO A 185 5.04 -31.77 24.06
CA PRO A 185 4.90 -31.68 22.62
C PRO A 185 3.94 -32.72 22.03
N CYS A 186 3.01 -32.26 21.20
CA CYS A 186 2.12 -33.10 20.41
C CYS A 186 2.65 -33.29 18.98
N GLU A 187 2.30 -34.41 18.33
CA GLU A 187 2.70 -34.67 16.95
C GLU A 187 2.06 -33.67 15.96
N LEU A 188 2.88 -32.90 15.24
CA LEU A 188 2.45 -31.87 14.28
C LEU A 188 2.77 -32.22 12.81
N THR A 189 3.04 -33.49 12.53
CA THR A 189 3.40 -34.00 11.18
C THR A 189 2.25 -33.87 10.18
N SER A 190 1.00 -34.00 10.66
CA SER A 190 -0.24 -33.78 9.89
C SER A 190 -1.39 -33.33 10.81
N PRO A 191 -2.48 -32.76 10.27
CA PRO A 191 -3.65 -32.39 11.08
C PRO A 191 -4.26 -33.61 11.79
N ASP A 192 -4.35 -34.74 11.10
CA ASP A 192 -4.93 -35.97 11.64
C ASP A 192 -4.08 -36.56 12.77
N ALA A 193 -2.75 -36.53 12.64
CA ALA A 193 -1.83 -36.95 13.70
C ALA A 193 -1.97 -36.03 14.92
N PHE A 194 -2.05 -34.72 14.68
CA PHE A 194 -2.25 -33.75 15.76
C PHE A 194 -3.57 -33.93 16.50
N LEU A 195 -4.64 -34.37 15.83
CA LEU A 195 -5.94 -34.61 16.48
C LEU A 195 -6.03 -35.99 17.14
N SER A 196 -5.35 -37.00 16.59
CA SER A 196 -5.44 -38.39 17.06
C SER A 196 -4.48 -38.71 18.22
N ALA A 197 -3.42 -37.92 18.39
CA ALA A 197 -2.45 -38.13 19.46
C ALA A 197 -3.13 -38.05 20.85
N GLN A 198 -2.70 -38.89 21.78
CA GLN A 198 -3.07 -38.76 23.19
C GLN A 198 -2.34 -37.55 23.78
N HIS A 199 -3.09 -36.60 24.33
CA HIS A 199 -2.54 -35.32 24.78
C HIS A 199 -3.43 -34.69 25.86
N PRO A 200 -2.88 -33.88 26.81
CA PRO A 200 -3.69 -33.19 27.82
C PRO A 200 -4.71 -32.20 27.24
N LEU A 201 -4.39 -31.58 26.10
CA LEU A 201 -5.36 -30.76 25.38
C LEU A 201 -6.43 -31.63 24.73
N SER A 202 -7.69 -31.24 24.92
CA SER A 202 -8.83 -31.91 24.29
C SER A 202 -8.71 -31.89 22.77
N VAL A 203 -9.33 -32.86 22.10
CA VAL A 203 -9.42 -32.90 20.64
C VAL A 203 -10.11 -31.63 20.09
N ALA A 204 -11.13 -31.13 20.80
CA ALA A 204 -11.83 -29.90 20.43
C ALA A 204 -10.90 -28.68 20.45
N ALA A 205 -10.13 -28.49 21.52
CA ALA A 205 -9.16 -27.39 21.61
C ALA A 205 -8.10 -27.48 20.50
N ARG A 206 -7.58 -28.68 20.23
CA ARG A 206 -6.62 -28.89 19.13
C ARG A 206 -7.24 -28.62 17.75
N ALA A 207 -8.50 -28.97 17.53
CA ALA A 207 -9.22 -28.67 16.30
C ALA A 207 -9.42 -27.16 16.09
N GLU A 208 -9.77 -26.43 17.15
CA GLU A 208 -9.88 -24.96 17.12
C GLU A 208 -8.54 -24.30 16.78
N LEU A 209 -7.46 -24.75 17.40
CA LEU A 209 -6.10 -24.28 17.07
C LEU A 209 -5.74 -24.51 15.61
N LEU A 210 -6.08 -25.68 15.04
CA LEU A 210 -5.84 -25.97 13.62
C LEU A 210 -6.65 -25.07 12.69
N VAL A 211 -7.89 -24.76 13.05
CA VAL A 211 -8.75 -23.86 12.25
C VAL A 211 -8.18 -22.44 12.24
N THR A 212 -7.71 -21.94 13.40
CA THR A 212 -7.26 -20.55 13.53
C THR A 212 -5.82 -20.34 13.04
N PHE A 213 -4.91 -21.26 13.34
CA PHE A 213 -3.48 -21.06 13.13
C PHE A 213 -2.86 -22.03 12.12
N ASP A 214 -3.52 -23.14 11.83
CA ASP A 214 -2.94 -24.32 11.18
C ASP A 214 -1.64 -24.81 11.88
N ARG A 215 -1.08 -25.92 11.42
CA ARG A 215 0.14 -26.52 11.99
C ARG A 215 1.32 -25.55 11.96
N PHE A 216 1.46 -24.78 10.89
CA PHE A 216 2.55 -23.83 10.75
C PHE A 216 2.48 -22.71 11.79
N GLY A 217 1.29 -22.13 12.01
CA GLY A 217 1.08 -21.12 13.05
C GLY A 217 1.25 -21.70 14.45
N ILE A 218 0.68 -22.88 14.72
CA ILE A 218 0.82 -23.57 16.02
C ILE A 218 2.31 -23.80 16.34
N ALA A 219 3.09 -24.35 15.41
CA ALA A 219 4.51 -24.63 15.64
C ALA A 219 5.29 -23.35 16.02
N HIS A 220 5.02 -22.23 15.33
CA HIS A 220 5.66 -20.96 15.63
C HIS A 220 5.17 -20.32 16.94
N ALA A 221 3.88 -20.44 17.26
CA ALA A 221 3.31 -19.92 18.49
C ALA A 221 3.77 -20.70 19.72
N VAL A 222 3.89 -22.03 19.61
CA VAL A 222 4.46 -22.91 20.65
C VAL A 222 5.94 -22.57 20.89
N LEU A 223 6.74 -22.40 19.82
CA LEU A 223 8.15 -22.01 19.95
C LEU A 223 8.34 -20.62 20.58
N ALA A 224 7.44 -19.68 20.30
CA ALA A 224 7.47 -18.37 20.96
C ALA A 224 7.07 -18.49 22.44
N SER A 225 6.02 -19.27 22.73
CA SER A 225 5.50 -19.48 24.08
C SER A 225 6.51 -20.21 24.99
N SER A 226 7.27 -21.16 24.44
CA SER A 226 8.35 -21.84 25.18
C SER A 226 9.49 -20.91 25.62
N ARG A 227 9.57 -19.72 25.00
CA ARG A 227 10.51 -18.64 25.36
C ARG A 227 9.88 -17.57 26.25
N GLY A 228 8.67 -17.80 26.75
CA GLY A 228 7.95 -16.86 27.60
C GLY A 228 7.35 -15.65 26.86
N ALA A 229 7.14 -15.77 25.54
CA ALA A 229 6.50 -14.69 24.77
C ALA A 229 5.06 -14.43 25.23
N ASP A 230 4.67 -13.16 25.25
CA ASP A 230 3.30 -12.74 25.53
C ASP A 230 2.41 -12.73 24.26
N ALA A 231 1.13 -12.41 24.43
CA ALA A 231 0.14 -12.35 23.35
C ALA A 231 0.59 -11.44 22.21
N ALA A 232 1.10 -10.25 22.54
CA ALA A 232 1.51 -9.24 21.58
C ALA A 232 2.70 -9.73 20.76
N THR A 233 3.67 -10.38 21.39
CA THR A 233 4.86 -10.94 20.73
C THR A 233 4.51 -12.09 19.81
N VAL A 234 3.62 -13.00 20.23
CA VAL A 234 3.13 -14.09 19.37
C VAL A 234 2.35 -13.51 18.18
N THR A 235 1.45 -12.55 18.42
CA THR A 235 0.67 -11.88 17.36
C THR A 235 1.58 -11.21 16.34
N ALA A 236 2.57 -10.44 16.80
CA ALA A 236 3.55 -9.78 15.93
C ALA A 236 4.34 -10.80 15.09
N ARG A 237 4.69 -11.95 15.68
CA ARG A 237 5.40 -13.01 14.96
C ARG A 237 4.53 -13.68 13.90
N LEU A 238 3.27 -14.01 14.21
CA LEU A 238 2.33 -14.57 13.23
C LEU A 238 2.08 -13.57 12.09
N ARG A 239 1.96 -12.28 12.43
CA ARG A 239 1.83 -11.21 11.46
C ARG A 239 3.04 -11.11 10.53
N GLU A 240 4.25 -11.18 11.06
CA GLU A 240 5.48 -11.21 10.26
C GLU A 240 5.48 -12.42 9.29
N LEU A 241 5.15 -13.61 9.79
CA LEU A 241 5.09 -14.85 9.00
C LEU A 241 3.99 -14.85 7.94
N SER A 242 2.92 -14.05 8.12
CA SER A 242 1.84 -13.91 7.14
C SER A 242 2.29 -13.28 5.82
N GLU A 243 3.42 -12.54 5.83
CA GLU A 243 3.90 -11.71 4.71
C GLU A 243 2.87 -10.67 4.21
N LEU A 244 1.82 -10.34 4.98
CA LEU A 244 0.81 -9.38 4.55
C LEU A 244 1.41 -8.01 4.26
N ASP A 245 2.38 -7.54 5.05
CA ASP A 245 2.98 -6.23 4.80
C ASP A 245 3.76 -6.19 3.47
N ARG A 246 4.32 -7.33 3.04
CA ARG A 246 4.92 -7.48 1.71
C ARG A 246 3.85 -7.44 0.61
N VAL A 247 2.70 -8.08 0.81
CA VAL A 247 1.57 -8.01 -0.13
C VAL A 247 1.04 -6.58 -0.24
N VAL A 248 0.89 -5.86 0.88
CA VAL A 248 0.47 -4.46 0.91
C VAL A 248 1.46 -3.57 0.17
N ALA A 249 2.77 -3.73 0.42
CA ALA A 249 3.79 -2.99 -0.30
C ALA A 249 3.77 -3.28 -1.81
N ALA A 250 3.55 -4.54 -2.21
CA ALA A 250 3.43 -4.92 -3.62
C ALA A 250 2.16 -4.35 -4.27
N LEU A 251 1.02 -4.37 -3.56
CA LEU A 251 -0.23 -3.72 -3.99
C LEU A 251 -0.01 -2.23 -4.19
N ASP A 252 0.68 -1.58 -3.25
CA ASP A 252 0.99 -0.17 -3.33
C ASP A 252 1.83 0.17 -4.56
N ALA A 253 2.84 -0.63 -4.88
CA ALA A 253 3.63 -0.46 -6.08
C ALA A 253 2.77 -0.62 -7.35
N VAL A 254 1.97 -1.69 -7.43
CA VAL A 254 1.05 -1.98 -8.55
C VAL A 254 0.00 -0.86 -8.72
N ALA A 255 -0.42 -0.24 -7.63
CA ALA A 255 -1.41 0.82 -7.60
C ALA A 255 -0.85 2.23 -7.90
N ALA A 256 0.48 2.43 -7.88
CA ALA A 256 1.08 3.75 -8.08
C ALA A 256 0.68 4.39 -9.44
N PRO A 257 0.69 3.66 -10.58
CA PRO A 257 0.20 4.19 -11.86
C PRO A 257 -1.26 4.65 -11.82
N VAL A 258 -2.12 3.93 -11.10
CA VAL A 258 -3.56 4.27 -11.00
C VAL A 258 -3.74 5.60 -10.27
N ARG A 259 -3.08 5.74 -9.12
CA ARG A 259 -3.09 6.98 -8.32
C ARG A 259 -2.55 8.16 -9.12
N TYR A 260 -1.42 7.97 -9.78
CA TYR A 260 -0.83 9.02 -10.61
C TYR A 260 -1.77 9.43 -11.77
N ARG A 261 -2.40 8.47 -12.46
CA ARG A 261 -3.38 8.77 -13.51
C ARG A 261 -4.60 9.52 -12.97
N ARG A 262 -5.10 9.18 -11.78
CA ARG A 262 -6.18 9.93 -11.12
C ARG A 262 -5.79 11.38 -10.85
N ALA A 263 -4.60 11.61 -10.29
CA ALA A 263 -4.08 12.95 -10.06
C ALA A 263 -3.96 13.74 -11.39
N ARG A 264 -3.37 13.12 -12.43
CA ARG A 264 -3.25 13.74 -13.76
C ARG A 264 -4.60 14.09 -14.39
N ARG A 265 -5.61 13.22 -14.25
CA ARG A 265 -6.97 13.49 -14.72
C ARG A 265 -7.56 14.71 -14.01
N ALA A 266 -7.41 14.78 -12.69
CA ALA A 266 -7.85 15.94 -11.91
C ALA A 266 -7.15 17.23 -12.36
N LEU A 267 -5.83 17.20 -12.57
CA LEU A 267 -5.09 18.36 -13.09
C LEU A 267 -5.61 18.81 -14.46
N THR A 268 -5.94 17.88 -15.36
CA THR A 268 -6.53 18.21 -16.66
C THR A 268 -7.90 18.86 -16.50
N GLN A 269 -8.77 18.32 -15.63
CA GLN A 269 -10.09 18.89 -15.33
C GLN A 269 -9.98 20.29 -14.74
N LEU A 270 -9.06 20.50 -13.79
CA LEU A 270 -8.78 21.80 -13.18
C LEU A 270 -8.28 22.82 -14.22
N ARG A 271 -7.33 22.44 -15.10
CA ARG A 271 -6.84 23.32 -16.17
C ARG A 271 -7.95 23.77 -17.12
N ALA A 272 -8.91 22.88 -17.41
CA ALA A 272 -10.03 23.20 -18.28
C ALA A 272 -10.99 24.26 -17.69
N MET A 273 -10.92 24.54 -16.39
CA MET A 273 -11.74 25.58 -15.76
C MET A 273 -11.26 27.00 -16.12
N ALA A 274 -10.04 27.17 -16.64
CA ALA A 274 -9.47 28.45 -17.09
C ALA A 274 -9.63 29.61 -16.09
N ASP A 275 -9.47 29.31 -14.79
CA ASP A 275 -9.71 30.21 -13.67
C ASP A 275 -8.39 30.60 -12.97
N ASP A 276 -8.22 31.86 -12.60
CA ASP A 276 -6.98 32.37 -12.00
C ASP A 276 -6.65 31.75 -10.64
N ARG A 277 -7.66 31.44 -9.81
CA ARG A 277 -7.43 30.77 -8.51
C ARG A 277 -6.96 29.35 -8.74
N VAL A 278 -7.57 28.65 -9.70
CA VAL A 278 -7.13 27.32 -10.13
C VAL A 278 -5.72 27.37 -10.73
N GLY A 279 -5.40 28.38 -11.54
CA GLY A 279 -4.06 28.62 -12.06
C GLY A 279 -3.02 28.76 -10.95
N ARG A 280 -3.32 29.56 -9.90
CA ARG A 280 -2.46 29.69 -8.72
C ARG A 280 -2.30 28.38 -7.97
N PHE A 281 -3.38 27.63 -7.75
CA PHE A 281 -3.32 26.30 -7.11
C PHE A 281 -2.44 25.33 -7.91
N LEU A 282 -2.60 25.28 -9.23
CA LEU A 282 -1.81 24.39 -10.11
C LEU A 282 -0.32 24.77 -10.17
N ALA A 283 -0.01 26.04 -9.95
CA ALA A 283 1.36 26.54 -9.89
C ALA A 283 1.98 26.47 -8.49
N ALA A 284 1.19 26.23 -7.44
CA ALA A 284 1.67 26.18 -6.06
C ALA A 284 2.71 25.08 -5.84
N ASP A 285 3.66 25.35 -4.94
CA ASP A 285 4.80 24.46 -4.69
C ASP A 285 4.33 23.09 -4.20
N ASP A 286 3.41 23.08 -3.22
CA ASP A 286 2.85 21.86 -2.66
C ASP A 286 2.18 21.01 -3.74
N THR A 287 1.40 21.62 -4.64
CA THR A 287 0.76 20.91 -5.76
C THR A 287 1.80 20.29 -6.70
N VAL A 288 2.82 21.06 -7.09
CA VAL A 288 3.86 20.59 -8.00
C VAL A 288 4.70 19.48 -7.35
N ILE A 289 5.04 19.62 -6.08
CA ILE A 289 5.82 18.64 -5.31
C ILE A 289 5.01 17.36 -5.08
N ALA A 290 3.71 17.46 -4.78
CA ALA A 290 2.84 16.31 -4.61
C ALA A 290 2.70 15.48 -5.90
N VAL A 291 2.54 16.16 -7.04
CA VAL A 291 2.48 15.49 -8.35
C VAL A 291 3.82 14.85 -8.72
N MET A 292 4.95 15.52 -8.42
CA MET A 292 6.27 14.90 -8.54
C MET A 292 6.38 13.65 -7.67
N ALA A 293 5.97 13.71 -6.41
CA ALA A 293 6.05 12.56 -5.50
C ALA A 293 5.22 11.37 -6.02
N ALA A 294 4.02 11.63 -6.58
CA ALA A 294 3.21 10.58 -7.19
C ALA A 294 3.88 10.00 -8.46
N ALA A 295 4.63 10.80 -9.21
CA ALA A 295 5.42 10.32 -10.35
C ALA A 295 6.66 9.52 -9.90
N VAL A 296 7.30 9.91 -8.78
CA VAL A 296 8.39 9.15 -8.15
C VAL A 296 7.90 7.76 -7.74
N ASP A 297 6.74 7.68 -7.08
CA ASP A 297 6.14 6.40 -6.67
C ASP A 297 6.00 5.42 -7.87
N VAL A 298 5.63 5.94 -9.06
CA VAL A 298 5.47 5.13 -10.28
C VAL A 298 6.80 4.58 -10.79
N VAL A 299 7.83 5.44 -10.87
CA VAL A 299 9.13 5.04 -11.44
C VAL A 299 9.90 4.15 -10.47
N GLU A 300 9.80 4.39 -9.16
CA GLU A 300 10.35 3.50 -8.13
C GLU A 300 9.64 2.14 -8.12
N ALA A 301 8.31 2.10 -8.30
CA ALA A 301 7.57 0.85 -8.48
C ALA A 301 8.01 0.06 -9.73
N ALA A 302 8.51 0.75 -10.76
CA ALA A 302 9.11 0.14 -11.95
C ALA A 302 10.59 -0.27 -11.75
N GLY A 303 11.17 -0.04 -10.57
CA GLY A 303 12.55 -0.38 -10.22
C GLY A 303 13.59 0.67 -10.58
N LEU A 304 13.17 1.90 -10.91
CA LEU A 304 14.10 3.01 -11.14
C LEU A 304 14.39 3.75 -9.83
N GLU A 305 15.63 4.15 -9.63
CA GLU A 305 16.01 4.94 -8.46
C GLU A 305 15.90 6.44 -8.74
N VAL A 306 15.41 7.19 -7.75
CA VAL A 306 15.34 8.66 -7.79
C VAL A 306 16.29 9.21 -6.73
N ASP A 307 17.23 10.08 -7.14
CA ASP A 307 18.15 10.76 -6.22
C ASP A 307 17.38 11.47 -5.09
N ARG A 308 17.71 11.13 -3.84
CA ARG A 308 17.07 11.66 -2.62
C ARG A 308 17.78 12.88 -2.03
N GLY A 309 18.86 13.35 -2.67
CA GLY A 309 19.56 14.57 -2.29
C GLY A 309 18.62 15.77 -2.19
N ARG A 310 18.89 16.61 -1.19
CA ARG A 310 18.03 17.75 -0.80
C ARG A 310 18.69 19.12 -0.98
N ASP A 311 19.95 19.14 -1.38
CA ASP A 311 20.63 20.37 -1.73
C ASP A 311 20.23 20.85 -3.14
N GLY A 312 20.50 22.12 -3.42
CA GLY A 312 20.18 22.74 -4.70
C GLY A 312 20.81 22.00 -5.89
N ASP A 313 22.04 21.52 -5.76
CA ASP A 313 22.73 20.81 -6.84
C ASP A 313 22.10 19.45 -7.12
N ALA A 314 21.70 18.71 -6.08
CA ALA A 314 20.96 17.46 -6.21
C ALA A 314 19.63 17.67 -6.94
N HIS A 315 18.89 18.73 -6.59
CA HIS A 315 17.66 19.09 -7.27
C HIS A 315 17.88 19.40 -8.76
N LEU A 316 18.94 20.13 -9.10
CA LEU A 316 19.28 20.45 -10.49
C LEU A 316 19.74 19.21 -11.28
N ARG A 317 20.58 18.34 -10.69
CA ARG A 317 20.99 17.08 -11.32
C ARG A 317 19.79 16.18 -11.59
N ARG A 318 18.90 16.01 -10.60
CA ARG A 318 17.66 15.25 -10.74
C ARG A 318 16.77 15.82 -11.84
N ALA A 319 16.59 17.14 -11.89
CA ALA A 319 15.82 17.79 -12.94
C ALA A 319 16.35 17.51 -14.35
N ARG A 320 17.68 17.59 -14.55
CA ARG A 320 18.33 17.31 -15.84
C ARG A 320 18.15 15.85 -16.26
N HIS A 321 18.39 14.91 -15.34
CA HIS A 321 18.25 13.49 -15.58
C HIS A 321 16.82 13.14 -16.04
N TRP A 322 15.81 13.53 -15.27
CA TRP A 322 14.42 13.18 -15.57
C TRP A 322 13.86 13.90 -16.78
N ARG A 323 14.38 15.10 -17.12
CA ARG A 323 14.08 15.75 -18.39
C ARG A 323 14.61 14.95 -19.57
N HIS A 324 15.83 14.42 -19.48
CA HIS A 324 16.39 13.55 -20.52
C HIS A 324 15.58 12.25 -20.63
N TYR A 325 15.31 11.59 -19.49
CA TYR A 325 14.49 10.38 -19.41
C TYR A 325 13.11 10.57 -20.08
N SER A 326 12.43 11.69 -19.81
CA SER A 326 11.10 11.99 -20.38
C SER A 326 11.09 12.14 -21.90
N ARG A 327 12.25 12.38 -22.51
CA ARG A 327 12.44 12.52 -23.97
C ARG A 327 13.00 11.26 -24.62
N GLY A 328 13.35 10.25 -23.82
CA GLY A 328 13.86 8.97 -24.30
C GLY A 328 12.75 8.04 -24.82
N PRO A 329 13.12 6.82 -25.27
CA PRO A 329 12.21 5.83 -25.83
C PRO A 329 11.40 5.10 -24.73
N VAL A 330 10.70 5.85 -23.89
CA VAL A 330 9.85 5.31 -22.81
C VAL A 330 8.37 5.51 -23.16
N ASN A 331 7.47 4.72 -22.57
CA ASN A 331 6.03 4.83 -22.82
C ASN A 331 5.45 6.18 -22.32
N ALA A 332 4.20 6.49 -22.70
CA ALA A 332 3.57 7.77 -22.37
C ALA A 332 3.45 8.05 -20.86
N LEU A 333 3.24 7.00 -20.05
CA LEU A 333 3.18 7.10 -18.60
C LEU A 333 4.54 7.56 -18.04
N HIS A 334 5.62 6.88 -18.42
CA HIS A 334 6.98 7.19 -17.98
C HIS A 334 7.47 8.55 -18.50
N ARG A 335 7.09 8.96 -19.73
CA ARG A 335 7.36 10.32 -20.23
C ARG A 335 6.71 11.37 -19.33
N SER A 336 5.44 11.15 -18.97
CA SER A 336 4.70 12.05 -18.10
C SER A 336 5.34 12.12 -16.71
N CYS A 337 5.71 10.96 -16.14
CA CYS A 337 6.38 10.90 -14.84
C CYS A 337 7.71 11.66 -14.87
N GLY A 338 8.56 11.43 -15.87
CA GLY A 338 9.83 12.15 -15.98
C GLY A 338 9.66 13.67 -16.13
N ALA A 339 8.63 14.13 -16.84
CA ALA A 339 8.33 15.55 -16.97
C ALA A 339 7.89 16.17 -15.62
N ASP A 340 7.04 15.48 -14.87
CA ASP A 340 6.55 15.96 -13.57
C ASP A 340 7.65 15.87 -12.49
N ILE A 341 8.53 14.87 -12.53
CA ILE A 341 9.72 14.79 -11.67
C ILE A 341 10.71 15.92 -11.98
N ALA A 342 10.96 16.19 -13.26
CA ALA A 342 11.84 17.30 -13.66
C ALA A 342 11.27 18.65 -13.20
N ARG A 343 9.96 18.86 -13.36
CA ARG A 343 9.26 20.07 -12.92
C ARG A 343 9.35 20.27 -11.41
N GLY A 344 9.02 19.26 -10.62
CA GLY A 344 9.10 19.35 -9.16
C GLY A 344 10.53 19.54 -8.65
N SER A 345 11.51 18.92 -9.31
CA SER A 345 12.92 19.11 -8.96
C SER A 345 13.40 20.53 -9.25
N LEU A 346 12.98 21.15 -10.35
CA LEU A 346 13.27 22.57 -10.62
C LEU A 346 12.59 23.49 -9.59
N ARG A 347 11.38 23.14 -9.14
CA ARG A 347 10.67 23.90 -8.12
C ARG A 347 11.42 23.88 -6.80
N LEU A 348 11.83 22.70 -6.35
CA LEU A 348 12.65 22.53 -5.14
C LEU A 348 13.99 23.26 -5.26
N HIS A 349 14.66 23.20 -6.42
CA HIS A 349 15.89 23.96 -6.63
C HIS A 349 15.70 25.47 -6.45
N GLY A 350 14.57 26.02 -6.91
CA GLY A 350 14.23 27.43 -6.72
C GLY A 350 13.97 27.82 -5.26
N LEU A 351 13.48 26.89 -4.45
CA LEU A 351 13.26 27.07 -3.00
C LEU A 351 14.54 26.94 -2.16
N SER A 352 15.59 26.31 -2.71
CA SER A 352 16.88 26.13 -2.06
C SER A 352 17.87 27.28 -2.32
N ARG A 353 17.43 28.36 -2.98
CA ARG A 353 18.24 29.56 -3.27
C ARG A 353 17.81 30.71 -2.37
#